data_AF-A0A5S4EJT4-F1
#
_entry.id   AF-A0A5S4EJT4-F1
#
_cell.length_a   1.000
_cell.length_b   1.000
_cell.length_c   1.000
_cell.angle_alpha   90.00
_cell.angle_beta   90.00
_cell.angle_gamma   90.00
#
_symmetry.space_group_name_H-M   'P 1'
#
loop_
_entity.id
_entity.type
_entity.pdbx_description
1 polymer ?
#
loop_
_entity_poly.entity_id
_entity_poly.type
_entity_poly.pdbx_seq_one_letter_code
_entity_poly.pdbx_strand_id
1 'polypeptide(L)'
;MQYTVFTANESASTKISETHALVIDNESVELRRQEVVRTQGSYTATAKVTLPATLSTGNYTLVTTISDGKVNKTVKTSFAVN
;
A
#
# COMPACT_ATOMS: atom_id res chain seq x y z
N MET A 1 -1.33 -7.02 -0.10
CA MET A 1 -2.64 -6.77 -0.75
C MET A 1 -2.58 -7.26 -2.19
N GLN A 2 -3.61 -7.97 -2.67
CA GLN A 2 -3.72 -8.34 -4.09
C GLN A 2 -4.53 -7.31 -4.88
N TYR A 3 -4.09 -7.00 -6.10
CA TYR A 3 -4.80 -6.10 -7.03
C TYR A 3 -4.62 -6.57 -8.47
N THR A 4 -5.58 -6.23 -9.32
CA THR A 4 -5.54 -6.52 -10.76
C THR A 4 -5.54 -5.20 -11.52
N VAL A 5 -4.64 -5.08 -12.48
CA VAL A 5 -4.56 -3.95 -13.41
C VAL A 5 -5.25 -4.35 -14.70
N PHE A 6 -6.20 -3.53 -15.13
CA PHE A 6 -6.88 -3.66 -16.43
C PHE A 6 -6.45 -2.50 -17.31
N THR A 7 -5.85 -2.81 -18.46
CA THR A 7 -5.47 -1.83 -19.48
C THR A 7 -6.29 -2.05 -20.75
N ALA A 8 -6.32 -1.05 -21.64
CA ALA A 8 -7.07 -1.16 -22.90
C ALA A 8 -6.52 -2.24 -23.85
N ASN A 9 -5.24 -2.59 -23.69
CA ASN A 9 -4.50 -3.58 -24.44
C ASN A 9 -3.44 -4.24 -23.52
N GLU A 10 -3.18 -5.53 -23.71
CA GLU A 10 -2.33 -6.31 -22.80
C GLU A 10 -0.87 -5.83 -22.74
N SER A 11 -0.39 -5.22 -23.84
CA SER A 11 0.97 -4.65 -23.93
C SER A 11 1.09 -3.24 -23.36
N ALA A 12 -0.01 -2.56 -23.04
CA ALA A 12 0.07 -1.24 -22.42
C ALA A 12 0.56 -1.37 -20.99
N SER A 13 1.44 -0.44 -20.63
CA SER A 13 1.91 -0.27 -19.27
C SER A 13 1.21 0.93 -18.62
N THR A 14 0.93 0.78 -17.33
CA THR A 14 0.35 1.82 -16.48
C THR A 14 1.25 2.04 -15.28
N LYS A 15 1.44 3.30 -14.93
CA LYS A 15 2.18 3.69 -13.73
C LYS A 15 1.26 3.52 -12.52
N ILE A 16 1.70 2.71 -11.57
CA ILE A 16 1.01 2.45 -10.31
C ILE A 16 1.81 3.09 -9.18
N SER A 17 1.15 3.92 -8.37
CA SER A 17 1.67 4.40 -7.10
C SER A 17 1.21 3.45 -5.99
N GLU A 18 2.17 2.92 -5.24
CA GLU A 18 1.92 2.10 -4.05
C GLU A 18 2.40 2.85 -2.81
N THR A 19 1.49 3.17 -1.91
CA THR A 19 1.78 3.87 -0.65
C THR A 19 1.39 3.00 0.53
N HIS A 20 2.28 2.92 1.51
CA HIS A 20 2.07 2.23 2.78
C HIS A 20 2.26 3.25 3.91
N ALA A 21 1.24 3.41 4.74
CA ALA A 21 1.26 4.31 5.87
C ALA A 21 0.77 3.59 7.12
N LEU A 22 1.40 3.88 8.25
CA LEU A 22 0.95 3.41 9.56
C LEU A 22 0.08 4.48 10.19
N VAL A 23 -1.07 4.10 10.74
CA VAL A 23 -1.88 4.97 11.58
C VAL A 23 -1.57 4.67 13.04
N ILE A 24 -1.12 5.68 13.77
CA ILE A 24 -0.74 5.70 15.18
C ILE A 24 -1.52 6.84 15.83
N ASP A 25 -2.34 6.59 16.84
CA ASP A 25 -3.09 7.64 17.56
C ASP A 25 -3.81 8.65 16.65
N ASN A 26 -4.48 8.14 15.60
CA ASN A 26 -5.13 8.90 14.52
C ASN A 26 -4.20 9.71 13.59
N GLU A 27 -2.89 9.70 13.79
CA GLU A 27 -1.91 10.28 12.88
C GLU A 27 -1.41 9.25 11.86
N SER A 28 -1.24 9.69 10.61
CA SER A 28 -0.73 8.83 9.54
C SER A 28 0.75 9.12 9.27
N VAL A 29 1.57 8.10 9.45
CA VAL A 29 3.01 8.13 9.15
C VAL A 29 3.26 7.33 7.88
N GLU A 30 3.70 8.00 6.81
CA GLU A 30 4.09 7.32 5.58
C GLU A 30 5.37 6.49 5.82
N LEU A 31 5.27 5.17 5.62
CA LEU A 31 6.38 4.24 5.79
C LEU A 31 7.16 4.06 4.49
N ARG A 32 6.43 4.02 3.38
CA ARG A 32 6.99 3.82 2.05
C ARG A 32 6.03 4.31 0.99
N ARG A 33 6.57 4.99 -0.01
CA ARG A 33 5.94 5.23 -1.29
C ARG A 33 6.85 4.72 -2.40
N GLN A 34 6.26 4.07 -3.38
CA GLN A 34 6.97 3.67 -4.59
C GLN A 34 6.08 3.81 -5.80
N GLU A 35 6.73 4.00 -6.95
CA GLU A 35 6.09 3.99 -8.24
C GLU A 35 6.58 2.77 -9.01
N VAL A 36 5.65 1.98 -9.53
CA VAL A 36 5.96 0.78 -10.30
C VAL A 36 5.20 0.82 -11.60
N VAL A 37 5.82 0.33 -12.68
CA VAL A 37 5.16 0.20 -13.98
C VAL A 37 4.62 -1.23 -14.10
N ARG A 38 3.32 -1.36 -14.38
CA ARG A 38 2.62 -2.64 -14.49
C ARG A 38 1.92 -2.76 -15.83
N THR A 39 1.85 -3.96 -16.38
CA THR A 39 1.01 -4.31 -17.53
C THR A 39 -0.32 -4.88 -17.04
N GLN A 40 -1.18 -5.33 -17.96
CA GLN A 40 -2.37 -6.09 -17.59
C GLN A 40 -1.99 -7.34 -16.77
N GLY A 41 -2.68 -7.57 -15.65
CA GLY A 41 -2.45 -8.74 -14.83
C GLY A 41 -2.72 -8.54 -13.33
N SER A 42 -2.54 -9.61 -12.57
CA SER A 42 -2.70 -9.61 -11.11
C SER A 42 -1.35 -9.50 -10.40
N TYR A 43 -1.29 -8.60 -9.43
CA TYR A 43 -0.10 -8.27 -8.67
C TYR A 43 -0.37 -8.32 -7.18
N THR A 44 0.70 -8.51 -6.41
CA THR A 44 0.67 -8.41 -4.95
C THR A 44 1.54 -7.23 -4.53
N ALA A 45 0.90 -6.24 -3.90
CA ALA A 45 1.60 -5.21 -3.14
C ALA A 45 2.05 -5.82 -1.81
N THR A 46 3.37 -5.95 -1.65
CA THR A 46 4.00 -6.47 -0.43
C THR A 46 4.69 -5.34 0.30
N ALA A 47 4.19 -5.02 1.49
CA ALA A 47 4.83 -4.08 2.39
C ALA A 47 5.79 -4.84 3.31
N LYS A 48 7.10 -4.63 3.15
CA LYS A 48 8.01 -4.88 4.27
C LYS A 48 8.01 -3.60 5.10
N VAL A 49 7.36 -3.66 6.25
CA VAL A 49 7.30 -2.55 7.20
C VAL A 49 8.30 -2.84 8.30
N THR A 50 9.30 -1.97 8.44
CA THR A 50 10.15 -1.96 9.64
C THR A 50 9.52 -1.00 10.62
N LEU A 51 8.99 -1.55 11.70
CA LEU A 51 8.42 -0.77 12.80
C LEU A 51 9.56 -0.18 13.65
N PRO A 52 9.54 1.12 13.98
CA PRO A 52 10.47 1.68 14.95
C PRO A 52 10.42 0.90 16.27
N ALA A 53 11.57 0.59 16.85
CA ALA A 53 11.65 -0.10 18.15
C ALA A 53 11.07 0.74 19.31
N THR A 54 10.87 2.05 19.09
CA THR A 54 10.30 3.00 20.04
C THR A 54 8.78 3.11 19.95
N LEU A 55 8.12 2.31 19.11
CA LEU A 55 6.66 2.28 19.08
C LEU A 55 6.13 1.77 20.41
N SER A 56 5.16 2.48 20.97
CA SER A 56 4.43 2.03 22.14
C SER A 56 3.70 0.72 21.85
N THR A 57 3.48 -0.08 22.88
CA THR A 57 2.52 -1.18 22.78
C THR A 57 1.13 -0.62 22.50
N GLY A 58 0.40 -1.27 21.60
CA GLY A 58 -0.88 -0.75 21.14
C GLY A 58 -1.39 -1.34 19.83
N ASN A 59 -2.56 -0.86 19.41
CA ASN A 59 -3.19 -1.25 18.16
C ASN A 59 -2.84 -0.25 17.07
N TYR A 60 -2.40 -0.79 15.95
CA TYR A 60 -1.96 -0.03 14.79
C TYR A 60 -2.75 -0.43 13.56
N THR A 61 -2.87 0.48 12.61
CA THR A 61 -3.50 0.19 11.32
C THR A 61 -2.54 0.51 10.18
N LEU A 62 -2.13 -0.53 9.44
CA LEU A 62 -1.42 -0.36 8.18
C LEU A 62 -2.43 -0.03 7.08
N VAL A 63 -2.29 1.14 6.48
CA VAL A 63 -3.07 1.59 5.32
C VAL A 63 -2.21 1.41 4.08
N THR A 64 -2.67 0.54 3.18
CA THR A 64 -2.05 0.32 1.86
C THR A 64 -2.95 0.94 0.80
N THR A 65 -2.41 1.87 0.02
CA THR A 65 -3.13 2.51 -1.10
C THR A 65 -2.40 2.22 -2.40
N ILE A 66 -3.15 1.70 -3.37
CA ILE A 66 -2.71 1.48 -4.74
C ILE A 66 -3.48 2.44 -5.64
N SER A 67 -2.78 3.19 -6.49
CA SER A 67 -3.37 4.18 -7.39
C SER A 67 -2.76 4.08 -8.78
N ASP A 68 -3.57 4.19 -9.82
CA ASP A 68 -3.11 4.38 -11.20
C ASP A 68 -3.18 5.86 -11.65
N GLY A 69 -3.43 6.78 -10.71
CA GLY A 69 -3.64 8.20 -10.96
C GLY A 69 -5.09 8.58 -11.31
N LYS A 70 -5.97 7.60 -11.58
CA LYS A 70 -7.40 7.83 -11.85
C LYS A 70 -8.28 7.19 -10.78
N VAL A 71 -7.94 5.98 -10.37
CA VAL A 71 -8.64 5.14 -9.40
C VAL A 71 -7.71 4.81 -8.25
N ASN A 72 -8.25 4.88 -7.03
CA ASN A 72 -7.55 4.52 -5.82
C ASN A 72 -8.22 3.30 -5.18
N LYS A 73 -7.41 2.34 -4.75
CA LYS A 73 -7.86 1.21 -3.93
C LYS A 73 -7.08 1.22 -2.63
N THR A 74 -7.79 1.34 -1.52
CA THR A 74 -7.21 1.39 -0.18
C THR A 74 -7.65 0.18 0.63
N VAL A 75 -6.70 -0.47 1.30
CA VAL A 75 -6.93 -1.56 2.25
C VAL A 75 -6.33 -1.17 3.59
N LYS A 76 -7.07 -1.44 4.67
CA LYS A 76 -6.63 -1.21 6.04
C LYS A 76 -6.45 -2.56 6.74
N THR A 77 -5.30 -2.77 7.33
CA THR A 77 -4.97 -3.98 8.08
C THR A 77 -4.59 -3.58 9.50
N SER A 78 -5.37 -4.01 10.48
CA SER A 78 -5.10 -3.75 11.89
C SER A 78 -4.25 -4.85 12.50
N PHE A 79 -3.33 -4.47 13.38
CA PHE A 79 -2.46 -5.39 14.11
C PHE A 79 -2.06 -4.78 15.47
N ALA A 80 -1.68 -5.62 16.43
CA ALA A 80 -1.23 -5.19 17.74
C ALA A 80 0.29 -5.36 17.87
N VAL A 81 0.95 -4.40 18.50
CA VAL A 81 2.33 -4.52 19.00
C VAL A 81 2.24 -4.74 20.51
N ASN A 82 2.86 -5.83 20.98
CA ASN A 82 2.89 -6.27 22.38
C ASN A 82 4.29 -6.17 22.96
#